data_AF-A0A2W2GN51-F1
#
_entry.id   AF-A0A2W2GN51-F1
#
_cell.length_a   1.000
_cell.length_b   1.000
_cell.length_c   1.000
_cell.angle_alpha   90.00
_cell.angle_beta   90.00
_cell.angle_gamma   90.00
#
_symmetry.space_group_name_H-M   'P 1'
#
loop_
_entity.id
_entity.type
_entity.pdbx_description
1 polymer ?
#
loop_
_entity_poly.entity_id
_entity_poly.type
_entity_poly.pdbx_seq_one_letter_code
_entity_poly.pdbx_strand_id
1 'polypeptide(L)'
;MTVRIEVTIGAPPDQVWRALRDPELIRRWHGWHFGEAGSGLDEEIRLIYVDHVPEEDPEGRVLVLQDSDRFTLHETADGGTLVRITRAPRGANPDWDAYYDDITEGWTAFLTQLRFGVERHGLAERRTVALTGALRDPAASMLDALGLGAVADLPVGSPYKAEAVPGDVLEGEVYAVAGHQRALTVAGFGDGLLLVGGRGGIGALLTLYGTPDDRFGDIEHRWTSWWETVKTPDDGAGAETEGPGQ
;
A
#
# COMPACT_ATOMS: atom_id res chain seq x y z
N MET A 1 -14.59 -19.87 -3.46
CA MET A 1 -15.27 -18.56 -3.42
C MET A 1 -14.22 -17.51 -3.79
N THR A 2 -14.56 -16.56 -4.66
CA THR A 2 -13.60 -15.60 -5.22
C THR A 2 -13.65 -14.30 -4.42
N VAL A 3 -12.52 -13.82 -3.91
CA VAL A 3 -12.44 -12.58 -3.13
C VAL A 3 -12.57 -11.36 -4.05
N ARG A 4 -13.33 -10.36 -3.62
CA ARG A 4 -13.47 -9.08 -4.33
C ARG A 4 -13.01 -7.94 -3.43
N ILE A 5 -12.22 -7.03 -4.00
CA ILE A 5 -11.75 -5.80 -3.38
C ILE A 5 -12.27 -4.67 -4.23
N GLU A 6 -12.90 -3.68 -3.62
CA GLU A 6 -13.58 -2.60 -4.33
C GLU A 6 -13.26 -1.24 -3.71
N VAL A 7 -13.04 -0.25 -4.57
CA VAL A 7 -12.94 1.16 -4.19
C VAL A 7 -13.66 2.02 -5.21
N THR A 8 -14.40 3.03 -4.74
CA THR A 8 -14.94 4.07 -5.62
C THR A 8 -13.99 5.25 -5.61
N ILE A 9 -13.65 5.74 -6.80
CA ILE A 9 -12.75 6.87 -7.04
C ILE A 9 -13.55 7.98 -7.71
N GLY A 10 -13.52 9.18 -7.15
CA GLY A 10 -14.15 10.39 -7.70
C GLY A 10 -13.45 10.96 -8.93
N ALA A 11 -13.06 10.11 -9.87
CA ALA A 11 -12.41 10.47 -11.13
C ALA A 11 -13.03 9.71 -12.31
N PRO A 12 -13.00 10.29 -13.52
CA PRO A 12 -13.52 9.63 -14.71
C PRO A 12 -12.78 8.32 -15.02
N PRO A 13 -13.46 7.30 -15.59
CA PRO A 13 -12.84 6.02 -15.85
C PRO A 13 -11.61 6.05 -16.75
N ASP A 14 -11.53 6.99 -17.71
CA ASP A 14 -10.34 7.10 -18.58
C ASP A 14 -9.10 7.53 -17.81
N GLN A 15 -9.27 8.41 -16.80
CA GLN A 15 -8.18 8.83 -15.93
C GLN A 15 -7.70 7.65 -15.07
N VAL A 16 -8.63 6.89 -14.49
CA VAL A 16 -8.31 5.73 -13.66
C VAL A 16 -7.70 4.59 -14.50
N TRP A 17 -8.21 4.38 -15.71
CA TRP A 17 -7.68 3.39 -16.65
C TRP A 17 -6.23 3.69 -17.01
N ARG A 18 -5.90 4.96 -17.29
CA ARG A 18 -4.52 5.38 -17.53
C ARG A 18 -3.62 5.09 -16.32
N ALA A 19 -4.10 5.37 -15.11
CA ALA A 19 -3.36 5.12 -13.87
C ALA A 19 -3.00 3.64 -13.63
N LEU A 20 -3.76 2.71 -14.20
CA LEU A 20 -3.51 1.26 -14.11
C LEU A 20 -2.57 0.71 -15.18
N ARG A 21 -2.19 1.54 -16.17
CA ARG A 21 -1.52 1.09 -17.39
C ARG A 21 -0.18 1.74 -17.62
N ASP A 22 -0.07 3.01 -17.29
CA ASP A 22 1.13 3.81 -17.48
C ASP A 22 2.11 3.54 -16.32
N PRO A 23 3.27 2.89 -16.55
CA PRO A 23 4.20 2.54 -15.47
C PRO A 23 4.65 3.75 -14.64
N GLU A 24 4.76 4.93 -15.27
CA GLU A 24 5.11 6.18 -14.57
C GLU A 24 4.01 6.63 -13.61
N LEU A 25 2.75 6.34 -13.92
CA LEU A 25 1.60 6.59 -13.05
C LEU A 25 1.40 5.47 -12.02
N ILE A 26 1.68 4.21 -12.38
CA ILE A 26 1.62 3.07 -11.47
C ILE A 26 2.56 3.27 -10.28
N ARG A 27 3.78 3.77 -10.54
CA ARG A 27 4.76 4.14 -9.49
C ARG A 27 4.22 5.19 -8.51
N ARG A 28 3.15 5.91 -8.86
CA ARG A 28 2.52 6.94 -8.01
C ARG A 28 1.47 6.40 -7.06
N TRP A 29 1.19 5.10 -7.04
CA TRP A 29 0.23 4.52 -6.09
C TRP A 29 0.47 3.05 -5.72
N HIS A 30 1.14 2.26 -6.56
CA HIS A 30 1.38 0.84 -6.33
C HIS A 30 2.55 0.61 -5.37
N GLY A 31 2.46 -0.34 -4.45
CA GLY A 31 3.61 -0.76 -3.64
C GLY A 31 4.19 0.35 -2.77
N TRP A 32 5.47 0.18 -2.43
CA TRP A 32 6.31 1.13 -1.71
C TRP A 32 7.74 1.12 -2.30
N HIS A 33 8.51 2.15 -2.01
CA HIS A 33 9.91 2.26 -2.39
C HIS A 33 10.75 1.33 -1.52
N PHE A 34 11.54 0.47 -2.18
CA PHE A 34 12.55 -0.37 -1.56
C PHE A 34 13.69 -0.61 -2.56
N GLY A 35 14.80 -1.17 -2.07
CA GLY A 35 16.04 -1.27 -2.85
C GLY A 35 16.74 0.09 -3.00
N GLU A 36 17.90 0.08 -3.63
CA GLU A 36 18.70 1.30 -3.83
C GLU A 36 17.93 2.31 -4.70
N ALA A 37 17.77 3.53 -4.19
CA ALA A 37 17.02 4.61 -4.86
C ALA A 37 15.60 4.22 -5.34
N GLY A 38 14.98 3.19 -4.75
CA GLY A 38 13.66 2.72 -5.13
C GLY A 38 13.61 1.87 -6.39
N SER A 39 14.73 1.27 -6.82
CA SER A 39 14.80 0.39 -7.99
C SER A 39 13.95 -0.87 -7.85
N GLY A 40 13.79 -1.37 -6.63
CA GLY A 40 12.98 -2.56 -6.35
C GLY A 40 11.52 -2.39 -6.74
N LEU A 41 10.97 -1.18 -6.53
CA LEU A 41 9.62 -0.83 -6.96
C LEU A 41 9.51 -0.81 -8.50
N ASP A 42 10.53 -0.31 -9.21
CA ASP A 42 10.52 -0.30 -10.68
C ASP A 42 10.61 -1.70 -11.28
N GLU A 43 11.35 -2.59 -10.63
CA GLU A 43 11.41 -4.01 -10.98
C GLU A 43 10.08 -4.70 -10.72
N GLU A 44 9.47 -4.50 -9.56
CA GLU A 44 8.15 -5.04 -9.21
C GLU A 44 7.07 -4.59 -10.20
N ILE A 45 7.01 -3.29 -10.52
CA ILE A 45 6.04 -2.76 -11.49
C ILE A 45 6.23 -3.38 -12.87
N ARG A 46 7.48 -3.50 -13.33
CA ARG A 46 7.78 -4.16 -14.61
C ARG A 46 7.32 -5.60 -14.61
N LEU A 47 7.65 -6.38 -13.58
CA LEU A 47 7.24 -7.77 -13.46
C LEU A 47 5.71 -7.92 -13.47
N ILE A 48 4.98 -7.10 -12.71
CA ILE A 48 3.52 -7.26 -12.55
C ILE A 48 2.73 -6.72 -13.75
N TYR A 49 3.14 -5.58 -14.32
CA TYR A 49 2.33 -4.82 -15.27
C TYR A 49 2.90 -4.79 -16.70
N VAL A 50 4.14 -5.22 -16.92
CA VAL A 50 4.84 -5.08 -18.22
C VAL A 50 5.34 -6.42 -18.76
N ASP A 51 6.19 -7.11 -18.01
CA ASP A 51 6.92 -8.30 -18.48
C ASP A 51 5.99 -9.51 -18.66
N HIS A 52 5.05 -9.67 -17.73
CA HIS A 52 3.94 -10.58 -17.89
C HIS A 52 2.80 -9.84 -18.57
N VAL A 53 2.82 -9.83 -19.91
CA VAL A 53 1.84 -9.12 -20.76
C VAL A 53 0.42 -9.35 -20.22
N PRO A 54 -0.20 -8.35 -19.59
CA PRO A 54 -1.51 -8.53 -19.01
C PRO A 54 -2.54 -8.70 -20.12
N GLU A 55 -3.56 -9.54 -19.91
CA GLU A 55 -4.67 -9.60 -20.86
C GLU A 55 -5.54 -8.35 -20.68
N GLU A 56 -5.88 -7.72 -21.80
CA GLU A 56 -6.55 -6.44 -21.81
C GLU A 56 -7.77 -6.45 -22.72
N ASP A 57 -8.86 -5.91 -22.20
CA ASP A 57 -10.01 -5.44 -22.98
C ASP A 57 -10.18 -3.95 -22.69
N PRO A 58 -9.57 -3.05 -23.50
CA PRO A 58 -9.67 -1.61 -23.29
C PRO A 58 -11.09 -1.07 -23.42
N GLU A 59 -11.92 -1.67 -24.29
CA GLU A 59 -13.32 -1.27 -24.48
C GLU A 59 -14.15 -1.66 -23.25
N GLY A 60 -13.93 -2.86 -22.72
CA GLY A 60 -14.53 -3.34 -21.48
C GLY A 60 -13.89 -2.81 -20.20
N ARG A 61 -12.76 -2.08 -20.30
CA ARG A 61 -11.90 -1.62 -19.19
C ARG A 61 -11.57 -2.74 -18.21
N VAL A 62 -11.10 -3.86 -18.76
CA VAL A 62 -10.67 -5.05 -18.04
C VAL A 62 -9.16 -5.24 -18.19
N LEU A 63 -8.48 -5.46 -17.08
CA LEU A 63 -7.05 -5.76 -17.02
C LEU A 63 -6.86 -7.02 -16.18
N VAL A 64 -6.24 -8.07 -16.73
CA VAL A 64 -5.93 -9.32 -16.02
C VAL A 64 -4.41 -9.39 -15.80
N LEU A 65 -3.99 -9.48 -14.54
CA LEU A 65 -2.58 -9.60 -14.18
C LEU A 65 -2.19 -11.06 -14.03
N GLN A 66 -1.16 -11.50 -14.77
CA GLN A 66 -0.51 -12.81 -14.65
C GLN A 66 -1.48 -14.00 -14.59
N ASP A 67 -2.54 -13.98 -15.44
CA ASP A 67 -3.62 -14.99 -15.49
C ASP A 67 -4.34 -15.22 -14.14
N SER A 68 -4.27 -14.25 -13.23
CA SER A 68 -4.70 -14.40 -11.84
C SER A 68 -5.72 -13.35 -11.44
N ASP A 69 -5.27 -12.12 -11.16
CA ASP A 69 -6.12 -11.10 -10.56
C ASP A 69 -6.72 -10.19 -11.64
N ARG A 70 -8.05 -10.05 -11.63
CA ARG A 70 -8.78 -9.29 -12.65
C ARG A 70 -9.28 -7.95 -12.12
N PHE A 71 -8.81 -6.88 -12.73
CA PHE A 71 -9.28 -5.50 -12.56
C PHE A 71 -10.41 -5.21 -13.53
N THR A 72 -11.48 -4.57 -13.04
CA THR A 72 -12.59 -4.08 -13.85
C THR A 72 -12.99 -2.69 -13.39
N LEU A 73 -13.17 -1.77 -14.33
CA LEU A 73 -13.66 -0.42 -14.06
C LEU A 73 -15.11 -0.27 -14.47
N HIS A 74 -15.93 0.27 -13.58
CA HIS A 74 -17.32 0.60 -13.87
C HIS A 74 -17.56 2.07 -13.58
N GLU A 75 -18.12 2.79 -14.54
CA GLU A 75 -18.55 4.17 -14.32
C GLU A 75 -19.69 4.20 -13.29
N THR A 76 -19.59 5.12 -12.34
CA THR A 76 -20.63 5.34 -11.32
C THR A 76 -21.60 6.43 -11.76
N ALA A 77 -22.80 6.46 -11.16
CA ALA A 77 -23.85 7.39 -11.56
C ALA A 77 -23.49 8.88 -11.37
N ASP A 78 -22.52 9.18 -10.52
CA ASP A 78 -21.98 10.51 -10.23
C ASP A 78 -20.76 10.88 -11.11
N GLY A 79 -20.42 10.05 -12.11
CA GLY A 79 -19.30 10.29 -13.02
C GLY A 79 -17.93 9.87 -12.48
N GLY A 80 -17.90 9.17 -11.35
CA GLY A 80 -16.71 8.50 -10.82
C GLY A 80 -16.49 7.10 -11.40
N THR A 81 -15.61 6.35 -10.76
CA THR A 81 -15.21 5.00 -11.18
C THR A 81 -15.18 4.04 -10.00
N LEU A 82 -15.94 2.95 -10.08
CA LEU A 82 -15.78 1.78 -9.23
C LEU A 82 -14.66 0.90 -9.80
N VAL A 83 -13.54 0.81 -9.10
CA VAL A 83 -12.47 -0.13 -9.38
C VAL A 83 -12.70 -1.39 -8.57
N ARG A 84 -12.74 -2.53 -9.24
CA ARG A 84 -12.88 -3.85 -8.61
C ARG A 84 -11.71 -4.74 -9.00
N ILE A 85 -11.08 -5.35 -8.00
CA ILE A 85 -10.19 -6.49 -8.17
C ILE A 85 -10.97 -7.75 -7.81
N THR A 86 -11.02 -8.70 -8.74
CA THR A 86 -11.50 -10.06 -8.49
C THR A 86 -10.27 -10.95 -8.40
N ARG A 87 -9.95 -11.43 -7.18
CA ARG A 87 -8.78 -12.26 -6.93
C ARG A 87 -8.92 -13.62 -7.63
N ALA A 88 -7.85 -14.23 -8.11
CA ALA A 88 -7.93 -15.64 -8.53
C ALA A 88 -8.43 -16.53 -7.39
N PRO A 89 -9.11 -17.66 -7.65
CA PRO A 89 -9.32 -18.67 -6.63
C PRO A 89 -7.99 -19.15 -6.05
N ARG A 90 -8.00 -19.54 -4.78
CA ARG A 90 -6.89 -20.28 -4.16
C ARG A 90 -6.52 -21.49 -5.01
N GLY A 91 -5.23 -21.70 -5.19
CA GLY A 91 -4.68 -22.73 -6.06
C GLY A 91 -4.67 -24.10 -5.39
N ALA A 92 -3.98 -25.06 -6.01
CA ALA A 92 -3.68 -26.34 -5.36
C ALA A 92 -2.33 -26.35 -4.64
N ASN A 93 -1.54 -25.26 -4.74
CA ASN A 93 -0.24 -25.14 -4.11
C ASN A 93 -0.40 -24.51 -2.70
N PRO A 94 -0.19 -25.29 -1.61
CA PRO A 94 -0.37 -24.80 -0.24
C PRO A 94 0.54 -23.64 0.12
N ASP A 95 1.75 -23.57 -0.46
CA ASP A 95 2.72 -22.52 -0.16
C ASP A 95 2.24 -21.16 -0.70
N TRP A 96 1.68 -21.14 -1.91
CA TRP A 96 1.06 -19.93 -2.47
C TRP A 96 -0.23 -19.55 -1.75
N ASP A 97 -1.01 -20.54 -1.32
CA ASP A 97 -2.23 -20.31 -0.55
C ASP A 97 -1.95 -19.67 0.81
N ALA A 98 -0.79 -19.92 1.43
CA ALA A 98 -0.40 -19.28 2.69
C ALA A 98 -0.32 -17.75 2.55
N TYR A 99 0.14 -17.25 1.39
CA TYR A 99 0.27 -15.81 1.10
C TYR A 99 -0.99 -15.15 0.56
N TYR A 100 -2.06 -15.91 0.28
CA TYR A 100 -3.23 -15.40 -0.41
C TYR A 100 -3.92 -14.22 0.32
N ASP A 101 -4.02 -14.32 1.64
CA ASP A 101 -4.62 -13.27 2.47
C ASP A 101 -3.71 -12.04 2.54
N ASP A 102 -2.39 -12.24 2.61
CA ASP A 102 -1.39 -11.18 2.60
C ASP A 102 -1.44 -10.39 1.29
N ILE A 103 -1.53 -11.09 0.15
CA ILE A 103 -1.70 -10.45 -1.17
C ILE A 103 -3.05 -9.71 -1.25
N THR A 104 -4.10 -10.22 -0.60
CA THR A 104 -5.41 -9.54 -0.56
C THR A 104 -5.32 -8.22 0.20
N GLU A 105 -4.62 -8.20 1.34
CA GLU A 105 -4.37 -7.00 2.13
C GLU A 105 -3.45 -6.01 1.38
N GLY A 106 -2.45 -6.51 0.65
CA GLY A 106 -1.61 -5.69 -0.23
C GLY A 106 -2.43 -4.98 -1.31
N TRP A 107 -3.29 -5.70 -2.03
CA TRP A 107 -4.19 -5.09 -3.01
C TRP A 107 -5.16 -4.07 -2.40
N THR A 108 -5.64 -4.33 -1.19
CA THR A 108 -6.50 -3.40 -0.45
C THR A 108 -5.79 -2.09 -0.12
N ALA A 109 -4.53 -2.17 0.35
CA ALA A 109 -3.67 -1.01 0.56
C ALA A 109 -3.42 -0.24 -0.74
N PHE A 110 -3.09 -0.95 -1.83
CA PHE A 110 -2.77 -0.32 -3.11
C PHE A 110 -3.98 0.38 -3.74
N LEU A 111 -5.18 -0.20 -3.67
CA LEU A 111 -6.39 0.48 -4.11
C LEU A 111 -6.74 1.71 -3.25
N THR A 112 -6.47 1.65 -1.95
CA THR A 112 -6.63 2.81 -1.06
C THR A 112 -5.66 3.93 -1.45
N GLN A 113 -4.39 3.59 -1.74
CA GLN A 113 -3.39 4.55 -2.24
C GLN A 113 -3.76 5.10 -3.63
N LEU A 114 -4.28 4.27 -4.54
CA LEU A 114 -4.73 4.70 -5.87
C LEU A 114 -5.83 5.74 -5.74
N ARG A 115 -6.87 5.46 -4.95
CA ARG A 115 -7.95 6.42 -4.69
C ARG A 115 -7.39 7.72 -4.14
N PHE A 116 -6.56 7.63 -3.10
CA PHE A 116 -5.96 8.80 -2.46
C PHE A 116 -5.11 9.64 -3.43
N GLY A 117 -4.21 8.99 -4.18
CA GLY A 117 -3.32 9.65 -5.13
C GLY A 117 -4.07 10.32 -6.28
N VAL A 118 -5.12 9.67 -6.79
CA VAL A 118 -5.97 10.24 -7.85
C VAL A 118 -6.79 11.43 -7.32
N GLU A 119 -7.52 11.25 -6.20
CA GLU A 119 -8.47 12.26 -5.70
C GLU A 119 -7.79 13.48 -5.10
N ARG A 120 -6.66 13.30 -4.41
CA ARG A 120 -6.03 14.39 -3.64
C ARG A 120 -4.84 15.03 -4.33
N HIS A 121 -4.12 14.25 -5.13
CA HIS A 121 -2.80 14.65 -5.63
C HIS A 121 -2.68 14.61 -7.14
N GLY A 122 -3.71 14.16 -7.87
CA GLY A 122 -3.66 14.00 -9.32
C GLY A 122 -2.49 13.12 -9.78
N LEU A 123 -2.07 12.16 -8.95
CA LEU A 123 -0.90 11.30 -9.14
C LEU A 123 0.42 12.08 -9.32
N ALA A 124 0.62 13.14 -8.53
CA ALA A 124 1.90 13.83 -8.41
C ALA A 124 3.05 12.88 -7.99
N GLU A 125 4.27 13.39 -7.99
CA GLU A 125 5.46 12.66 -7.54
C GLU A 125 5.26 12.08 -6.13
N ARG A 126 5.31 10.74 -6.01
CA ARG A 126 5.09 9.99 -4.76
C ARG A 126 6.41 9.48 -4.19
N ARG A 127 6.57 9.57 -2.88
CA ARG A 127 7.58 8.84 -2.10
C ARG A 127 6.93 8.11 -0.93
N THR A 128 7.60 7.08 -0.42
CA THR A 128 7.04 6.27 0.66
C THR A 128 8.09 5.87 1.69
N VAL A 129 7.66 5.74 2.95
CA VAL A 129 8.44 5.10 4.02
C VAL A 129 7.66 3.87 4.47
N ALA A 130 8.22 2.69 4.24
CA ALA A 130 7.61 1.42 4.63
C ALA A 130 8.31 0.87 5.88
N LEU A 131 7.51 0.54 6.89
CA LEU A 131 7.97 -0.11 8.11
C LEU A 131 7.56 -1.58 8.04
N THR A 132 8.48 -2.42 7.60
CA THR A 132 8.26 -3.85 7.38
C THR A 132 8.85 -4.68 8.52
N GLY A 133 8.24 -5.85 8.76
CA GLY A 133 8.58 -6.76 9.86
C GLY A 133 7.54 -6.76 10.97
N ALA A 134 7.84 -7.49 12.04
CA ALA A 134 6.97 -7.60 13.20
C ALA A 134 7.46 -6.71 14.35
N LEU A 135 6.52 -6.24 15.17
CA LEU A 135 6.84 -5.66 16.47
C LEU A 135 7.49 -6.71 17.37
N ARG A 136 8.45 -6.28 18.19
CA ARG A 136 9.11 -7.12 19.20
C ARG A 136 8.12 -7.63 20.25
N ASP A 137 7.15 -6.79 20.63
CA ASP A 137 6.03 -7.22 21.45
C ASP A 137 4.90 -7.73 20.53
N PRO A 138 4.66 -9.05 20.46
CA PRO A 138 3.63 -9.61 19.59
C PRO A 138 2.20 -9.29 20.06
N ALA A 139 2.01 -8.80 21.30
CA ALA A 139 0.70 -8.41 21.81
C ALA A 139 0.36 -6.94 21.51
N ALA A 140 1.36 -6.12 21.15
CA ALA A 140 1.16 -4.72 20.85
C ALA A 140 0.55 -4.53 19.45
N SER A 141 -0.43 -3.62 19.34
CA SER A 141 -0.91 -3.19 18.03
C SER A 141 0.04 -2.14 17.44
N MET A 142 0.15 -2.09 16.11
CA MET A 142 0.96 -1.06 15.45
C MET A 142 0.43 0.36 15.70
N LEU A 143 -0.89 0.52 15.85
CA LEU A 143 -1.48 1.80 16.24
C LEU A 143 -1.00 2.22 17.63
N ASP A 144 -0.98 1.31 18.60
CA ASP A 144 -0.50 1.62 19.96
C ASP A 144 1.01 1.90 19.97
N ALA A 145 1.80 1.10 19.24
CA ALA A 145 3.24 1.33 19.09
C ALA A 145 3.55 2.71 18.52
N LEU A 146 2.73 3.19 17.59
CA LEU A 146 2.84 4.54 17.02
C LEU A 146 2.29 5.65 17.92
N GLY A 147 1.66 5.34 19.06
CA GLY A 147 0.98 6.34 19.90
C GLY A 147 -0.40 6.78 19.38
N LEU A 148 -0.97 5.99 18.46
CA LEU A 148 -2.23 6.26 17.77
C LEU A 148 -3.40 5.39 18.26
N GLY A 149 -3.28 4.76 19.43
CA GLY A 149 -4.33 3.88 19.98
C GLY A 149 -5.72 4.53 20.06
N ALA A 150 -5.80 5.84 20.35
CA ALA A 150 -7.06 6.58 20.38
C ALA A 150 -7.77 6.68 19.02
N VAL A 151 -7.06 6.42 17.91
CA VAL A 151 -7.61 6.45 16.54
C VAL A 151 -8.22 5.10 16.13
N ALA A 152 -7.95 4.03 16.90
CA ALA A 152 -8.33 2.67 16.56
C ALA A 152 -9.83 2.46 16.34
N ASP A 153 -10.68 3.21 17.04
CA ASP A 153 -12.14 3.08 16.98
C ASP A 153 -12.83 4.27 16.30
N LEU A 154 -12.08 5.26 15.82
CA LEU A 154 -12.66 6.43 15.17
C LEU A 154 -13.31 6.06 13.83
N PRO A 155 -14.54 6.52 13.53
CA PRO A 155 -15.16 6.25 12.23
C PRO A 155 -14.47 7.04 11.11
N VAL A 156 -14.61 6.56 9.87
CA VAL A 156 -14.14 7.27 8.66
C VAL A 156 -14.70 8.70 8.62
N GLY A 157 -13.86 9.66 8.24
CA GLY A 157 -14.15 11.09 8.25
C GLY A 157 -13.96 11.77 9.62
N SER A 158 -13.64 11.01 10.67
CA SER A 158 -13.37 11.63 11.97
C SER A 158 -12.03 12.35 11.97
N PRO A 159 -11.96 13.60 12.47
CA PRO A 159 -10.69 14.26 12.68
C PRO A 159 -9.92 13.58 13.81
N TYR A 160 -8.60 13.62 13.72
CA TYR A 160 -7.71 13.18 14.79
C TYR A 160 -6.52 14.11 14.94
N LYS A 161 -5.94 14.10 16.14
CA LYS A 161 -4.64 14.71 16.44
C LYS A 161 -3.96 13.89 17.52
N ALA A 162 -2.71 13.50 17.27
CA ALA A 162 -1.93 12.69 18.20
C ALA A 162 -0.43 12.98 18.05
N GLU A 163 0.30 12.85 19.15
CA GLU A 163 1.76 12.80 19.12
C GLU A 163 2.18 11.37 18.80
N ALA A 164 2.73 11.16 17.61
CA ALA A 164 3.25 9.86 17.24
C ALA A 164 4.62 9.63 17.89
N VAL A 165 4.89 8.40 18.28
CA VAL A 165 6.13 8.03 18.97
C VAL A 165 7.41 8.37 18.18
N PRO A 166 7.46 8.30 16.83
CA PRO A 166 8.58 8.84 16.05
C PRO A 166 8.90 10.33 16.28
N GLY A 167 8.03 11.08 16.96
CA GLY A 167 8.24 12.47 17.37
C GLY A 167 7.44 13.49 16.57
N ASP A 168 6.62 13.05 15.61
CA ASP A 168 5.77 13.92 14.80
C ASP A 168 4.39 14.11 15.43
N VAL A 169 3.86 15.34 15.40
CA VAL A 169 2.44 15.59 15.66
C VAL A 169 1.68 15.26 14.38
N LEU A 170 0.87 14.20 14.42
CA LEU A 170 0.03 13.80 13.31
C LEU A 170 -1.37 14.39 13.51
N GLU A 171 -1.85 15.10 12.51
CA GLU A 171 -3.21 15.64 12.46
C GLU A 171 -3.80 15.47 11.06
N GLY A 172 -5.10 15.17 11.02
CA GLY A 172 -5.82 14.86 9.80
C GLY A 172 -7.14 14.19 10.11
N GLU A 173 -7.54 13.25 9.27
CA GLU A 173 -8.78 12.48 9.43
C GLU A 173 -8.55 10.99 9.17
N VAL A 174 -9.46 10.16 9.69
CA VAL A 174 -9.56 8.76 9.29
C VAL A 174 -10.07 8.71 7.86
N TYR A 175 -9.17 8.46 6.90
CA TYR A 175 -9.49 8.45 5.48
C TYR A 175 -10.29 7.21 5.05
N ALA A 176 -9.87 6.04 5.53
CA ALA A 176 -10.49 4.77 5.20
C ALA A 176 -10.22 3.72 6.29
N VAL A 177 -11.14 2.76 6.38
CA VAL A 177 -10.96 1.51 7.11
C VAL A 177 -11.28 0.39 6.12
N ALA A 178 -10.29 -0.41 5.77
CA ALA A 178 -10.41 -1.44 4.74
C ALA A 178 -9.68 -2.71 5.17
N GLY A 179 -10.42 -3.80 5.38
CA GLY A 179 -9.85 -5.04 5.93
C GLY A 179 -9.25 -4.82 7.32
N HIS A 180 -7.98 -5.17 7.49
CA HIS A 180 -7.23 -5.01 8.74
C HIS A 180 -6.39 -3.73 8.76
N GLN A 181 -6.64 -2.82 7.82
CA GLN A 181 -5.86 -1.61 7.61
C GLN A 181 -6.70 -0.37 7.91
N ARG A 182 -6.02 0.62 8.49
CA ARG A 182 -6.58 1.95 8.72
C ARG A 182 -5.72 2.98 8.02
N ALA A 183 -6.36 3.81 7.22
CA ALA A 183 -5.73 4.88 6.46
C ALA A 183 -6.02 6.22 7.11
N LEU A 184 -4.98 6.98 7.42
CA LEU A 184 -5.05 8.28 8.08
C LEU A 184 -4.42 9.34 7.18
N THR A 185 -5.10 10.46 6.99
CA THR A 185 -4.49 11.61 6.31
C THR A 185 -3.54 12.31 7.28
N VAL A 186 -2.46 12.88 6.78
CA VAL A 186 -1.48 13.60 7.61
C VAL A 186 -1.21 14.97 6.99
N ALA A 187 -1.91 15.99 7.49
CA ALA A 187 -1.80 17.36 6.98
C ALA A 187 -0.36 17.88 7.10
N GLY A 188 0.30 17.57 8.23
CA GLY A 188 1.69 17.92 8.50
C GLY A 188 2.72 17.31 7.53
N PHE A 189 2.32 16.38 6.65
CA PHE A 189 3.17 15.78 5.62
C PHE A 189 2.76 16.19 4.20
N GLY A 190 2.11 17.35 4.05
CA GLY A 190 1.66 17.84 2.74
C GLY A 190 0.41 17.08 2.26
N ASP A 191 -0.52 16.82 3.18
CA ASP A 191 -1.64 15.89 2.95
C ASP A 191 -1.15 14.50 2.54
N GLY A 192 -0.28 13.91 3.38
CA GLY A 192 0.21 12.55 3.20
C GLY A 192 -0.82 11.51 3.65
N LEU A 193 -0.53 10.24 3.39
CA LEU A 193 -1.34 9.10 3.83
C LEU A 193 -0.48 8.17 4.70
N LEU A 194 -0.94 7.87 5.90
CA LEU A 194 -0.39 6.82 6.76
C LEU A 194 -1.36 5.63 6.76
N LEU A 195 -0.93 4.52 6.20
CA LEU A 195 -1.60 3.22 6.35
C LEU A 195 -0.97 2.50 7.54
N VAL A 196 -1.80 2.04 8.47
CA VAL A 196 -1.38 1.26 9.64
C VAL A 196 -2.11 -0.08 9.66
N GLY A 197 -1.36 -1.15 9.92
CA GLY A 197 -1.86 -2.51 9.96
C GLY A 197 -1.84 -3.19 8.60
N GLY A 198 -2.51 -4.34 8.53
CA GLY A 198 -2.46 -5.27 7.41
C GLY A 198 -1.84 -6.61 7.80
N ARG A 199 -2.09 -7.62 6.96
CA ARG A 199 -1.31 -8.85 6.94
C ARG A 199 -0.21 -8.73 5.87
N GLY A 200 0.79 -9.61 5.87
CA GLY A 200 1.85 -9.58 4.86
C GLY A 200 3.09 -8.76 5.17
N GLY A 201 3.40 -8.53 6.45
CA GLY A 201 4.72 -8.04 6.87
C GLY A 201 4.95 -6.53 6.75
N ILE A 202 3.94 -5.72 6.38
CA ILE A 202 3.99 -4.25 6.53
C ILE A 202 3.24 -3.88 7.80
N GLY A 203 3.93 -3.25 8.76
CA GLY A 203 3.30 -2.67 9.94
C GLY A 203 2.68 -1.31 9.63
N ALA A 204 3.42 -0.46 8.93
CA ALA A 204 2.95 0.85 8.50
C ALA A 204 3.57 1.29 7.17
N LEU A 205 2.82 2.08 6.40
CA LEU A 205 3.26 2.67 5.14
C LEU A 205 2.87 4.15 5.11
N LEU A 206 3.88 5.02 5.09
CA LEU A 206 3.70 6.44 4.82
C LEU A 206 3.83 6.68 3.34
N THR A 207 2.90 7.45 2.80
CA THR A 207 2.88 7.91 1.42
C THR A 207 2.85 9.43 1.42
N LEU A 208 3.80 10.03 0.72
CA LEU A 208 3.95 11.47 0.61
C LEU A 208 3.97 11.88 -0.87
N TYR A 209 3.34 13.03 -1.18
CA TYR A 209 3.30 13.58 -2.53
C TYR A 209 3.95 14.95 -2.57
N GLY A 210 4.77 15.21 -3.60
CA GLY A 210 5.40 16.52 -3.83
C GLY A 210 6.32 17.01 -2.70
N THR A 211 6.67 16.15 -1.74
CA THR A 211 7.55 16.50 -0.61
C THR A 211 8.98 16.75 -1.11
N PRO A 212 9.66 17.83 -0.70
CA PRO A 212 11.08 18.07 -0.99
C PRO A 212 12.02 17.01 -0.41
N ASP A 213 13.22 16.87 -0.99
CA ASP A 213 14.19 15.81 -0.64
C ASP A 213 14.66 15.87 0.82
N ASP A 214 15.00 17.07 1.30
CA ASP A 214 15.44 17.32 2.67
C ASP A 214 14.35 16.93 3.68
N ARG A 215 13.13 17.38 3.44
CA ARG A 215 11.97 17.06 4.29
C ARG A 215 11.64 15.57 4.26
N PHE A 216 11.73 14.93 3.10
CA PHE A 216 11.51 13.49 2.99
C PHE A 216 12.58 12.73 3.77
N GLY A 217 13.86 13.07 3.58
CA GLY A 217 14.97 12.41 4.27
C GLY A 217 14.87 12.55 5.80
N ASP A 218 14.44 13.71 6.29
CA ASP A 218 14.20 13.93 7.73
C ASP A 218 13.08 13.02 8.28
N ILE A 219 11.97 12.87 7.54
CA ILE A 219 10.84 12.01 7.93
C ILE A 219 11.27 10.54 7.87
N GLU A 220 11.87 10.12 6.76
CA GLU A 220 12.37 8.75 6.57
C GLU A 220 13.34 8.37 7.67
N HIS A 221 14.32 9.22 7.96
CA HIS A 221 15.29 8.96 9.01
C HIS A 221 14.64 8.81 10.39
N ARG A 222 13.72 9.70 10.78
CA ARG A 222 13.03 9.59 12.08
C ARG A 222 12.21 8.31 12.21
N TRP A 223 11.40 8.02 11.20
CA TRP A 223 10.47 6.89 11.24
C TRP A 223 11.20 5.55 11.18
N THR A 224 12.21 5.42 10.33
CA THR A 224 13.04 4.20 10.25
C THR A 224 13.89 4.01 11.50
N SER A 225 14.51 5.08 12.03
CA SER A 225 15.30 4.99 13.27
C SER A 225 14.44 4.56 14.45
N TRP A 226 13.22 5.08 14.57
CA TRP A 226 12.27 4.62 15.58
C TRP A 226 11.91 3.14 15.38
N TRP A 227 11.61 2.73 14.14
CA TRP A 227 11.22 1.36 13.83
C TRP A 227 12.27 0.33 14.27
N GLU A 228 13.55 0.60 14.06
CA GLU A 228 14.66 -0.26 14.52
C GLU A 228 14.64 -0.50 16.03
N THR A 229 14.08 0.42 16.83
CA THR A 229 14.01 0.27 18.28
C THR A 229 12.90 -0.68 18.75
N VAL A 230 11.83 -0.81 17.95
CA VAL A 230 10.61 -1.56 18.31
C VAL A 230 10.40 -2.83 17.49
N LYS A 231 11.03 -2.97 16.33
CA LYS A 231 10.93 -4.17 15.51
C LYS A 231 11.66 -5.35 16.13
N THR A 232 11.20 -6.55 15.79
CA THR A 232 11.95 -7.78 16.01
C THR A 232 13.25 -7.72 15.19
N PRO A 233 14.42 -8.00 15.79
CA PRO A 233 15.67 -8.08 15.04
C PRO A 233 15.54 -9.11 13.90
N ASP A 234 16.12 -8.82 12.74
CA ASP A 234 16.33 -9.84 11.73
C ASP A 234 17.38 -10.81 12.27
N ASP A 235 16.93 -11.92 12.84
CA ASP A 235 17.79 -13.04 13.15
C ASP A 235 18.30 -13.56 11.80
N GLY A 236 19.59 -13.32 11.48
CA GLY A 236 20.23 -13.69 10.23
C GLY A 236 20.31 -15.21 9.97
N ALA A 237 19.18 -15.90 9.90
CA ALA A 237 19.05 -17.29 9.51
C ALA A 237 19.04 -17.41 7.99
N GLY A 238 20.21 -17.19 7.40
CA GLY A 238 20.46 -17.32 5.96
C GLY A 238 21.94 -17.48 5.62
N ALA A 239 22.71 -18.13 6.50
CA ALA A 239 24.05 -18.61 6.17
C ALA A 239 24.00 -20.12 5.95
N GLU A 240 24.36 -20.52 4.73
CA GLU A 240 24.84 -21.85 4.32
C GLU A 240 23.81 -23.01 4.36
N THR A 241 23.12 -23.20 3.24
CA THR A 241 22.97 -24.56 2.70
C THR A 241 23.74 -24.64 1.39
N GLU A 242 24.94 -25.20 1.47
CA GLU A 242 25.68 -25.72 0.34
C GLU A 242 24.74 -26.56 -0.54
N GLY A 243 24.68 -26.22 -1.83
CA GLY A 243 23.85 -26.93 -2.80
C GLY A 243 24.29 -28.39 -2.98
N PRO A 244 23.39 -29.30 -3.34
CA PRO A 244 23.81 -30.62 -3.78
C PRO A 244 24.42 -30.48 -5.17
N GLY A 245 25.75 -30.61 -5.23
CA GLY A 245 26.47 -30.85 -6.47
C GLY A 245 26.12 -32.22 -7.05
N GLN A 246 25.93 -32.20 -8.37
CA GLN A 246 26.02 -33.29 -9.36
C GLN A 246 25.17 -34.56 -9.17
#